data_AF-A0A2N9XW47-F1
#
_entry.id   AF-A0A2N9XW47-F1
#
_cell.length_a   1.000
_cell.length_b   1.000
_cell.length_c   1.000
_cell.angle_alpha   90.00
_cell.angle_beta   90.00
_cell.angle_gamma   90.00
#
_symmetry.space_group_name_H-M   'P 1'
#
loop_
_entity.id
_entity.type
_entity.pdbx_description
1 polymer ?
#
loop_
_entity_poly.entity_id
_entity_poly.type
_entity_poly.pdbx_seq_one_letter_code
_entity_poly.pdbx_strand_id
1 'polypeptide(L)'
;MGNETLEIKYFQIGDEPNIYIAYDIESIKVYLLNLINENIKNGNEFGNDSLEMVVEDINDGKYKDVGSDYEYNDDNGDSVKVSCHYPKEVVEQLGTDQVLVIDLEEW
;
A
#
# COMPACT_ATOMS: atom_id res chain seq x y z
N MET A 1 -13.11 22.61 17.47
CA MET A 1 -12.84 21.79 16.27
C MET A 1 -11.39 21.41 16.37
N GLY A 2 -11.10 20.16 16.73
CA GLY A 2 -9.73 19.69 16.87
C GLY A 2 -9.11 19.59 15.48
N ASN A 3 -7.90 20.11 15.31
CA ASN A 3 -7.05 19.76 14.18
C ASN A 3 -6.65 18.30 14.38
N GLU A 4 -7.49 17.37 13.93
CA GLU A 4 -7.02 16.02 13.64
C GLU A 4 -6.00 16.18 12.52
N THR A 5 -4.73 16.15 12.91
CA THR A 5 -3.63 16.20 11.95
C THR A 5 -3.72 14.88 11.22
N LEU A 6 -4.01 14.94 9.92
CA LEU A 6 -4.13 13.77 9.08
C LEU A 6 -2.74 13.07 9.08
N GLU A 7 -2.59 12.01 9.88
CA GLU A 7 -1.37 11.20 9.96
C GLU A 7 -1.35 10.13 8.86
N ILE A 8 -0.23 10.06 8.14
CA ILE A 8 0.01 9.02 7.12
C ILE A 8 0.45 7.72 7.79
N LYS A 9 -0.10 6.61 7.31
CA LYS A 9 0.09 5.26 7.84
C LYS A 9 0.70 4.34 6.81
N TYR A 10 1.25 3.24 7.29
CA TYR A 10 1.80 2.17 6.46
C TYR A 10 0.98 0.91 6.72
N PHE A 11 0.37 0.36 5.69
CA PHE A 11 -0.53 -0.77 5.79
C PHE A 11 0.14 -2.00 5.16
N GLN A 12 0.42 -3.00 5.97
CA GLN A 12 0.72 -4.35 5.49
C GLN A 12 -0.61 -5.07 5.27
N ILE A 13 -0.86 -5.56 4.05
CA ILE A 13 -2.12 -6.22 3.69
C ILE A 13 -1.87 -7.69 3.38
N GLY A 14 -2.71 -8.56 3.94
CA GLY A 14 -2.58 -10.00 3.81
C GLY A 14 -1.40 -10.58 4.60
N ASP A 15 -1.00 -11.79 4.21
CA ASP A 15 0.20 -12.47 4.73
C ASP A 15 1.44 -12.20 3.86
N GLU A 16 1.24 -11.69 2.66
CA GLU A 16 2.30 -11.23 1.77
C GLU A 16 2.77 -9.83 2.17
N PRO A 17 4.01 -9.45 1.82
CA PRO A 17 4.59 -8.24 2.33
C PRO A 17 4.20 -7.00 1.49
N ASN A 18 3.00 -6.97 0.89
CA ASN A 18 2.51 -5.79 0.19
C ASN A 18 2.26 -4.64 1.17
N ILE A 19 3.05 -3.57 1.05
CA ILE A 19 2.98 -2.41 1.95
C ILE A 19 2.48 -1.19 1.17
N TYR A 20 1.38 -0.63 1.66
CA TYR A 20 0.74 0.55 1.10
C TYR A 20 0.85 1.72 2.06
N ILE A 21 1.29 2.86 1.56
CA ILE A 21 1.39 4.09 2.35
C ILE A 21 0.22 4.99 1.97
N ALA A 22 -0.66 5.25 2.93
CA ALA A 22 -1.88 6.00 2.70
C ALA A 22 -2.39 6.66 3.98
N TYR A 23 -3.36 7.55 3.83
CA TYR A 23 -4.03 8.16 4.98
C TYR A 23 -4.93 7.16 5.73
N ASP A 24 -5.66 6.33 4.98
CA ASP A 24 -6.53 5.30 5.50
C ASP A 24 -6.62 4.09 4.55
N ILE A 25 -7.17 2.99 5.06
CA ILE A 25 -7.29 1.74 4.32
C ILE A 25 -8.30 1.83 3.16
N GLU A 26 -9.29 2.71 3.26
CA GLU A 26 -10.30 2.87 2.21
C GLU A 26 -9.70 3.54 0.99
N SER A 27 -8.77 4.49 1.16
CA SER A 27 -7.99 5.09 0.07
C SER A 27 -7.21 4.04 -0.72
N ILE A 28 -6.62 3.04 -0.05
CA ILE A 28 -5.91 1.93 -0.71
C ILE A 28 -6.89 1.09 -1.53
N LYS A 29 -8.04 0.73 -0.95
CA LYS A 29 -9.06 -0.03 -1.65
C LYS A 29 -9.57 0.69 -2.90
N VAL A 30 -9.84 1.99 -2.80
CA VAL A 30 -10.28 2.81 -3.94
C VAL A 30 -9.19 2.86 -5.03
N TYR A 31 -7.93 3.02 -4.63
CA TYR A 31 -6.78 2.97 -5.55
C TYR A 31 -6.72 1.63 -6.31
N LEU A 32 -6.79 0.50 -5.62
CA LEU A 32 -6.74 -0.83 -6.22
C LEU A 32 -7.90 -1.07 -7.19
N LEU A 33 -9.13 -0.71 -6.79
CA LEU A 33 -10.31 -0.84 -7.66
C LEU A 33 -10.20 0.03 -8.92
N ASN A 34 -9.64 1.23 -8.80
CA ASN A 34 -9.39 2.09 -9.96
C ASN A 34 -8.35 1.45 -10.90
N LEU A 35 -7.25 0.92 -10.35
CA LEU A 35 -6.21 0.26 -11.12
C LEU A 35 -6.76 -0.96 -11.88
N ILE A 36 -7.53 -1.83 -11.22
CA ILE A 36 -8.22 -2.98 -11.85
C ILE A 36 -9.12 -2.50 -12.99
N ASN A 37 -9.93 -1.47 -12.75
CA ASN A 37 -10.83 -0.91 -13.77
C ASN A 37 -10.08 -0.32 -14.96
N GLU A 38 -8.95 0.35 -14.74
CA GLU A 38 -8.10 0.88 -15.81
C GLU A 38 -7.45 -0.23 -16.63
N ASN A 39 -6.94 -1.26 -15.96
CA ASN A 39 -6.40 -2.47 -16.58
C ASN A 39 -7.43 -3.14 -17.51
N ILE A 40 -8.66 -3.34 -17.04
CA ILE A 40 -9.78 -3.87 -17.85
C ILE A 40 -10.07 -2.97 -19.05
N LYS A 41 -10.18 -1.65 -18.85
CA LYS A 41 -10.45 -0.68 -19.94
C LYS A 41 -9.36 -0.68 -21.01
N ASN A 42 -8.11 -0.88 -20.60
CA ASN A 42 -6.95 -0.93 -21.48
C ASN A 42 -6.73 -2.31 -22.12
N GLY A 43 -7.56 -3.31 -21.79
CA GLY A 43 -7.42 -4.69 -22.28
C GLY A 43 -6.19 -5.42 -21.73
N ASN A 44 -5.65 -4.96 -20.60
CA ASN A 44 -4.53 -5.58 -19.90
C ASN A 44 -5.00 -6.10 -18.54
N GLU A 45 -5.56 -7.31 -18.52
CA GLU A 45 -6.07 -7.94 -17.29
C GLU A 45 -4.97 -8.68 -16.50
N PHE A 46 -3.72 -8.65 -16.96
CA PHE A 46 -2.62 -9.33 -16.29
C PHE A 46 -2.37 -8.73 -14.90
N GLY A 47 -2.32 -9.58 -13.88
CA GLY A 47 -2.11 -9.17 -12.49
C GLY A 47 -3.37 -8.70 -11.75
N ASN A 48 -4.54 -8.63 -12.41
CA ASN A 48 -5.77 -8.21 -11.73
C ASN A 48 -6.20 -9.20 -10.64
N ASP A 49 -6.02 -10.51 -10.85
CA ASP A 49 -6.36 -11.53 -9.83
C ASP A 49 -5.62 -11.27 -8.51
N SER A 50 -4.33 -10.90 -8.58
CA SER A 50 -3.53 -10.54 -7.40
C SER A 50 -4.05 -9.26 -6.73
N LEU A 51 -4.40 -8.23 -7.52
CA LEU A 51 -4.97 -6.99 -6.98
C LEU A 51 -6.35 -7.23 -6.33
N GLU A 52 -7.18 -8.09 -6.92
CA GLU A 52 -8.48 -8.49 -6.37
C GLU A 52 -8.30 -9.25 -5.05
N MET A 53 -7.31 -10.13 -4.93
CA MET A 53 -6.97 -10.78 -3.66
C MET A 53 -6.60 -9.77 -2.57
N VAL A 54 -5.81 -8.74 -2.89
CA VAL A 54 -5.48 -7.68 -1.92
C VAL A 54 -6.75 -6.92 -1.49
N VAL A 55 -7.67 -6.64 -2.41
CA VAL A 55 -8.96 -6.01 -2.08
C VAL A 55 -9.81 -6.92 -1.18
N GLU A 56 -9.84 -8.23 -1.40
CA GLU A 56 -10.50 -9.19 -0.53
C GLU A 56 -9.90 -9.19 0.88
N ASP A 57 -8.58 -9.19 1.01
CA ASP A 57 -7.91 -9.12 2.31
C ASP A 57 -8.23 -7.83 3.07
N ILE A 58 -8.37 -6.69 2.37
CA ILE A 58 -8.87 -5.44 2.99
C ILE A 58 -10.31 -5.64 3.52
N ASN A 59 -11.19 -6.22 2.71
CA ASN A 59 -12.60 -6.44 3.09
C ASN A 59 -12.73 -7.42 4.27
N ASP A 60 -11.86 -8.41 4.33
CA ASP A 60 -11.75 -9.38 5.43
C ASP A 60 -11.11 -8.78 6.70
N GLY A 61 -10.57 -7.56 6.62
CA GLY A 61 -9.88 -6.91 7.73
C GLY A 61 -8.49 -7.48 7.99
N LYS A 62 -7.88 -8.18 7.02
CA LYS A 62 -6.54 -8.75 7.10
C LYS A 62 -5.49 -7.70 6.71
N TYR A 63 -5.38 -6.65 7.50
CA TYR A 63 -4.33 -5.66 7.35
C TYR A 63 -3.85 -5.19 8.72
N LYS A 64 -2.63 -4.64 8.76
CA LYS A 64 -2.01 -4.10 9.97
C LYS A 64 -1.42 -2.74 9.68
N ASP A 65 -1.64 -1.81 10.62
CA ASP A 65 -0.89 -0.55 10.67
C ASP A 65 0.51 -0.86 11.18
N VAL A 66 1.49 -0.72 10.30
CA VAL A 66 2.91 -0.93 10.61
C VAL A 66 3.62 0.42 10.70
N GLY A 67 4.66 0.50 11.53
CA GLY A 67 5.44 1.72 11.64
C GLY A 67 6.37 1.93 10.44
N SER A 68 6.88 3.15 10.27
CA SER A 68 7.91 3.45 9.25
C SER A 68 9.23 2.69 9.45
N ASP A 69 9.46 2.16 10.67
CA ASP A 69 10.58 1.31 11.04
C ASP A 69 10.29 -0.19 10.85
N TYR A 70 9.13 -0.57 10.30
CA TYR A 70 8.84 -1.97 9.97
C TYR A 70 9.89 -2.51 9.00
N GLU A 71 10.46 -3.66 9.35
CA GLU A 71 11.47 -4.34 8.57
C GLU A 71 10.82 -5.54 7.86
N TYR A 72 11.14 -5.68 6.59
CA TYR A 72 10.78 -6.84 5.77
C TYR A 72 12.06 -7.35 5.08
N ASN A 73 12.04 -8.58 4.55
CA ASN A 73 13.15 -9.10 3.77
C ASN A 73 12.90 -8.84 2.29
N ASP A 74 13.85 -8.21 1.61
CA ASP A 74 13.81 -8.05 0.16
C ASP A 74 14.09 -9.39 -0.57
N ASP A 75 14.07 -9.37 -1.90
CA ASP A 75 14.33 -10.55 -2.75
C ASP A 75 15.74 -11.14 -2.56
N ASN A 76 16.69 -10.35 -2.06
CA ASN A 76 18.04 -10.79 -1.74
C ASN A 76 18.15 -11.39 -0.33
N GLY A 77 17.07 -11.35 0.44
CA GLY A 77 17.02 -11.79 1.83
C GLY A 77 17.63 -10.77 2.81
N ASP A 78 17.91 -9.55 2.35
CA ASP A 78 18.38 -8.46 3.17
C ASP A 78 17.20 -7.79 3.89
N SER A 79 17.40 -7.44 5.16
CA SER A 79 16.38 -6.77 5.95
C SER A 79 16.36 -5.27 5.64
N VAL A 80 15.23 -4.79 5.13
CA VAL A 80 15.03 -3.41 4.69
C VAL A 80 13.86 -2.79 5.45
N LYS A 81 14.00 -1.52 5.84
CA LYS A 81 12.93 -0.75 6.46
C LYS A 81 12.01 -0.14 5.42
N VAL A 82 10.71 -0.08 5.73
CA VAL A 82 9.71 0.62 4.91
C VAL A 82 10.10 2.07 4.62
N SER A 83 10.65 2.78 5.62
CA SER A 83 11.15 4.15 5.45
C SER A 83 12.33 4.32 4.47
N CYS A 84 12.97 3.22 4.04
CA CYS A 84 14.04 3.28 3.05
C CYS A 84 13.52 3.48 1.62
N HIS A 85 12.25 3.18 1.32
CA HIS A 85 11.69 3.33 -0.04
C HIS A 85 11.36 4.77 -0.39
N TYR A 86 10.69 5.46 0.54
CA TYR A 86 10.21 6.81 0.31
C TYR A 86 10.73 7.75 1.39
N PRO A 87 11.41 8.84 1.02
CA PRO A 87 11.81 9.87 1.97
C PRO A 87 10.59 10.38 2.76
N LYS A 88 10.78 10.66 4.05
CA LYS A 88 9.74 11.18 4.93
C LYS A 88 9.02 12.40 4.35
N GLU A 89 9.76 13.31 3.70
CA GLU A 89 9.21 14.51 3.06
C GLU A 89 8.22 14.19 1.93
N VAL A 90 8.39 13.07 1.22
CA VAL A 90 7.47 12.60 0.18
C VAL A 90 6.21 12.04 0.83
N VAL A 91 6.39 11.22 1.87
CA VAL A 91 5.29 10.60 2.61
C VAL A 91 4.40 11.67 3.26
N GLU A 92 4.99 12.68 3.91
CA GLU A 92 4.26 13.77 4.59
C GLU A 92 3.50 14.70 3.64
N GLN A 93 3.76 14.64 2.33
CA GLN A 93 3.06 15.44 1.31
C GLN A 93 1.88 14.70 0.67
N LEU A 94 1.63 13.44 1.04
CA LEU A 94 0.54 12.66 0.47
C LEU A 94 -0.83 13.27 0.80
N GLY A 95 -1.62 13.46 -0.25
CA GLY A 95 -3.05 13.76 -0.14
C GLY A 95 -3.84 12.56 0.39
N THR A 96 -5.07 12.80 0.85
CA THR A 96 -5.96 11.75 1.37
C THR A 96 -6.35 10.71 0.32
N ASP A 97 -6.26 11.08 -0.96
CA ASP A 97 -6.57 10.24 -2.13
C ASP A 97 -5.32 9.58 -2.75
N GLN A 98 -4.13 9.85 -2.20
CA GLN A 98 -2.88 9.33 -2.73
C GLN A 98 -2.43 8.08 -1.96
N VAL A 99 -1.90 7.12 -2.71
CA VAL A 99 -1.39 5.84 -2.19
C VAL A 99 -0.02 5.61 -2.83
N LEU A 100 0.98 5.32 -2.00
CA LEU A 100 2.25 4.77 -2.48
C LEU A 100 2.27 3.27 -2.26
N VAL A 101 2.86 2.53 -3.19
CA VAL A 101 2.98 1.08 -3.12
C VAL A 101 4.46 0.74 -3.02
N ILE A 102 4.83 -0.02 -2.02
CA ILE A 102 6.10 -0.69 -1.97
C ILE A 102 5.85 -2.10 -2.51
N ASP A 103 6.15 -2.28 -3.80
CA ASP A 103 6.18 -3.60 -4.42
C ASP A 103 7.46 -4.30 -3.99
N LEU A 104 7.32 -5.49 -3.42
CA LEU A 104 8.42 -6.26 -2.86
C LEU A 104 8.88 -7.40 -3.76
N GLU A 105 8.29 -7.53 -4.95
CA GLU A 105 8.68 -8.55 -5.93
C GLU A 105 9.68 -8.04 -7.00
N GLU A 106 10.09 -6.77 -6.97
CA GLU A 106 11.06 -6.23 -7.96
C GLU A 106 12.13 -5.30 -7.34
N TRP A 107 13.28 -5.84 -6.90
CA TRP A 107 14.57 -5.09 -6.81
C TRP A 107 15.81 -5.88 -7.25
#